data_AF-A0A971BXI1-F1
#
_entry.id   AF-A0A971BXI1-F1
#
_cell.length_a   1.000
_cell.length_b   1.000
_cell.length_c   1.000
_cell.angle_alpha   90.00
_cell.angle_beta   90.00
_cell.angle_gamma   90.00
#
_symmetry.space_group_name_H-M   'P 1'
#
loop_
_entity.id
_entity.type
_entity.pdbx_description
1 polymer ?
#
loop_
_entity_poly.entity_id
_entity_poly.type
_entity_poly.pdbx_seq_one_letter_code
_entity_poly.pdbx_strand_id
1 'polypeptide(L)'
;MILINGSPLDVSLIAGEYPENSVQRRVLEQMSISPEKYRYGDTDQLRFELDMRNEIVNAARALSRSGLRFAVFRRSAVNPDYWDRTDNGGFRLKRGVKASEAIKDIYKNGQKYATECATAMVIVYYGALLRMLPEETFNSFFRSVYLMNWHRLDPLLREVGTPARAADIMPGDRGYFRNPDVDPETPELQGENVIVLPRGVFYGHGIGIATSGSIIRFLNENRREGAERSAYFMDTAARPDFMKLYGTFRNTGERAAARSA
;
A
#
# COMPACT_ATOMS: atom_id res chain seq x y z
N MET A 1 0.24 20.64 10.55
CA MET A 1 -0.43 21.82 9.94
C MET A 1 -0.61 21.62 8.44
N ILE A 2 -1.81 21.85 7.92
CA ILE A 2 -2.13 21.71 6.49
C ILE A 2 -2.11 23.09 5.81
N LEU A 3 -1.47 23.17 4.65
CA LEU A 3 -1.34 24.39 3.85
C LEU A 3 -1.90 24.17 2.44
N ILE A 4 -2.88 24.98 2.03
CA ILE A 4 -3.42 25.02 0.67
C ILE A 4 -2.92 26.30 0.00
N ASN A 5 -2.19 26.17 -1.11
CA ASN A 5 -1.54 27.28 -1.81
C ASN A 5 -0.75 28.21 -0.86
N GLY A 6 -0.09 27.61 0.13
CA GLY A 6 0.71 28.33 1.14
C GLY A 6 -0.07 28.86 2.35
N SER A 7 -1.40 28.90 2.30
CA SER A 7 -2.25 29.39 3.39
C SER A 7 -2.71 28.26 4.32
N PRO A 8 -2.76 28.45 5.65
CA PRO A 8 -3.32 27.48 6.58
C PRO A 8 -4.77 27.13 6.23
N LEU A 9 -5.08 25.83 6.20
CA LEU A 9 -6.43 25.33 6.02
C LEU A 9 -7.16 25.30 7.37
N ASP A 10 -8.34 25.91 7.44
CA ASP A 10 -9.29 25.59 8.50
C ASP A 10 -9.93 24.22 8.22
N VAL A 11 -9.48 23.21 8.97
CA VAL A 11 -9.92 21.83 8.80
C VAL A 11 -11.43 21.66 9.04
N SER A 12 -12.06 22.53 9.82
CA SER A 12 -13.49 22.46 10.09
C SER A 12 -14.35 22.63 8.83
N LEU A 13 -13.83 23.31 7.81
CA LEU A 13 -14.54 23.59 6.55
C LEU A 13 -14.71 22.34 5.67
N ILE A 14 -13.79 21.39 5.73
CA ILE A 14 -13.82 20.15 4.92
C ILE A 14 -14.03 18.90 5.77
N ALA A 15 -13.92 19.01 7.09
CA ALA A 15 -14.18 17.97 8.07
C ALA A 15 -15.48 17.19 7.81
N GLY A 16 -16.56 17.94 7.56
CA GLY A 16 -17.91 17.43 7.38
C GLY A 16 -18.14 16.66 6.08
N GLU A 17 -17.20 16.73 5.13
CA GLU A 17 -17.26 15.93 3.89
C GLU A 17 -17.05 14.43 4.16
N TYR A 18 -16.43 14.08 5.30
CA TYR A 18 -16.05 12.72 5.63
C TYR A 18 -16.75 12.24 6.91
N PRO A 19 -17.30 11.00 6.92
CA PRO A 19 -17.86 10.42 8.15
C PRO A 19 -16.84 10.40 9.29
N GLU A 20 -17.26 10.63 10.52
CA GLU A 20 -16.38 10.76 11.70
C GLU A 20 -15.39 9.59 11.88
N ASN A 21 -15.83 8.38 11.52
CA ASN A 21 -15.04 7.17 11.69
C ASN A 21 -14.31 6.70 10.42
N SER A 22 -14.35 7.49 9.34
CA SER A 22 -13.69 7.19 8.08
C SER A 22 -12.16 7.26 8.18
N VAL A 23 -11.48 6.68 7.20
CA VAL A 23 -10.01 6.80 7.09
C VAL A 23 -9.64 8.26 6.82
N GLN A 24 -10.35 8.90 5.90
CA GLN A 24 -10.13 10.29 5.51
C GLN A 24 -10.21 11.24 6.70
N ARG A 25 -11.28 11.15 7.50
CA ARG A 25 -11.46 12.00 8.68
C ARG A 25 -10.29 11.88 9.64
N ARG A 26 -9.87 10.65 9.96
CA ARG A 26 -8.77 10.38 10.89
C ARG A 26 -7.44 10.91 10.39
N VAL A 27 -7.14 10.70 9.11
CA VAL A 27 -5.91 11.22 8.49
C VAL A 27 -5.92 12.74 8.50
N LEU A 28 -7.04 13.37 8.13
CA LEU A 28 -7.20 14.81 8.11
C LEU A 28 -6.99 15.44 9.50
N GLU A 29 -7.58 14.85 10.54
CA GLU A 29 -7.39 15.27 11.93
C GLU A 29 -5.94 15.07 12.39
N GLN A 30 -5.31 13.96 12.04
CA GLN A 30 -3.92 13.70 12.39
C GLN A 30 -2.95 14.68 11.71
N MET A 31 -3.17 15.00 10.43
CA MET A 31 -2.39 16.01 9.70
C MET A 31 -2.55 17.43 10.28
N SER A 32 -3.73 17.74 10.86
CA SER A 32 -4.01 19.06 11.41
C SER A 32 -3.20 19.35 12.68
N ILE A 33 -3.09 18.35 13.57
CA ILE A 33 -2.35 18.45 14.84
C ILE A 33 -0.87 18.07 14.71
N SER A 34 -0.47 17.50 13.58
CA SER A 34 0.91 17.09 13.33
C SER A 34 1.89 18.28 13.29
N PRO A 35 3.14 18.09 13.76
CA PRO A 35 4.21 19.08 13.62
C PRO A 35 4.69 19.25 12.16
N GLU A 36 4.39 18.30 11.27
CA GLU A 36 4.73 18.35 9.85
C GLU A 36 3.86 19.38 9.10
N LYS A 37 4.43 19.97 8.04
CA LYS A 37 3.71 20.89 7.15
C LYS A 37 3.30 20.17 5.87
N TYR A 38 2.05 19.72 5.83
CA TYR A 38 1.45 19.11 4.63
C TYR A 38 1.07 20.21 3.64
N ARG A 39 1.63 20.18 2.43
CA ARG A 39 1.50 21.24 1.43
C ARG A 39 0.80 20.73 0.19
N TYR A 40 -0.23 21.44 -0.21
CA TYR A 40 -1.03 21.15 -1.40
C TYR A 40 -1.22 22.43 -2.20
N GLY A 41 -1.26 22.33 -3.53
CA GLY A 41 -1.53 23.44 -4.44
C GLY A 41 -2.99 23.87 -4.44
N ASP A 42 -3.90 22.93 -4.22
CA ASP A 42 -5.35 23.13 -4.16
C ASP A 42 -5.98 22.13 -3.18
N THR A 43 -7.26 22.30 -2.86
CA THR A 43 -7.98 21.41 -1.94
C THR A 43 -8.18 20.00 -2.53
N ASP A 44 -8.26 19.88 -3.85
CA ASP A 44 -8.50 18.58 -4.52
C ASP A 44 -7.28 17.66 -4.43
N GLN A 45 -6.06 18.21 -4.36
CA GLN A 45 -4.85 17.46 -4.03
C GLN A 45 -4.91 16.84 -2.63
N LEU A 46 -5.42 17.59 -1.65
CA LEU A 46 -5.63 17.06 -0.30
C LEU A 46 -6.70 15.96 -0.31
N ARG A 47 -7.86 16.21 -0.94
CA ARG A 47 -8.94 15.21 -1.06
C ARG A 47 -8.42 13.93 -1.73
N PHE A 48 -7.63 14.07 -2.79
CA PHE A 48 -7.01 12.95 -3.49
C PHE A 48 -6.12 12.11 -2.58
N GLU A 49 -5.26 12.71 -1.76
CA GLU A 49 -4.45 11.97 -0.79
C GLU A 49 -5.33 11.24 0.23
N LEU A 50 -6.35 11.90 0.78
CA LEU A 50 -7.27 11.29 1.75
C LEU A 50 -7.99 10.08 1.15
N ASP A 51 -8.52 10.21 -0.06
CA ASP A 51 -9.22 9.13 -0.76
C ASP A 51 -8.28 7.99 -1.14
N MET A 52 -7.07 8.31 -1.63
CA MET A 52 -6.09 7.27 -1.95
C MET A 52 -5.68 6.48 -0.69
N ARG A 53 -5.49 7.14 0.46
CA ARG A 53 -5.24 6.46 1.74
C ARG A 53 -6.40 5.56 2.16
N ASN A 54 -7.64 6.01 1.96
CA ASN A 54 -8.81 5.17 2.19
C ASN A 54 -8.81 3.93 1.28
N GLU A 55 -8.49 4.10 0.00
CA GLU A 55 -8.45 2.96 -0.93
C GLU A 55 -7.28 2.01 -0.69
N ILE A 56 -6.15 2.48 -0.16
CA ILE A 56 -5.07 1.62 0.33
C ILE A 56 -5.55 0.75 1.49
N VAL A 57 -6.24 1.34 2.48
CA VAL A 57 -6.83 0.61 3.61
C VAL A 57 -7.88 -0.41 3.14
N ASN A 58 -8.73 -0.03 2.19
CA ASN A 58 -9.75 -0.92 1.63
C ASN A 58 -9.13 -2.07 0.83
N ALA A 59 -8.10 -1.78 0.03
CA ALA A 59 -7.35 -2.77 -0.72
C ALA A 59 -6.60 -3.74 0.20
N ALA A 60 -5.96 -3.27 1.28
CA ALA A 60 -5.32 -4.13 2.28
C ALA A 60 -6.32 -5.09 2.93
N ARG A 61 -7.47 -4.56 3.38
CA ARG A 61 -8.56 -5.37 3.96
C ARG A 61 -9.11 -6.40 2.96
N ALA A 62 -9.28 -6.01 1.70
CA ALA A 62 -9.75 -6.91 0.66
C ALA A 62 -8.73 -8.02 0.37
N LEU A 63 -7.44 -7.69 0.31
CA LEU A 63 -6.38 -8.67 0.07
C LEU A 63 -6.29 -9.68 1.22
N SER A 64 -6.40 -9.21 2.46
CA SER A 64 -6.46 -10.07 3.64
C SER A 64 -7.59 -11.09 3.61
N ARG A 65 -8.70 -10.81 2.91
CA ARG A 65 -9.85 -11.71 2.77
C ARG A 65 -9.83 -12.55 1.49
N SER A 66 -8.90 -12.28 0.57
CA SER A 66 -8.88 -12.90 -0.77
C SER A 66 -8.48 -14.38 -0.76
N GLY A 67 -7.87 -14.86 0.32
CA GLY A 67 -7.26 -16.20 0.37
C GLY A 67 -5.87 -16.27 -0.28
N LEU A 68 -5.27 -15.14 -0.68
CA LEU A 68 -3.87 -15.07 -1.08
C LEU A 68 -2.99 -15.67 0.01
N ARG A 69 -2.20 -16.69 -0.33
CA ARG A 69 -1.34 -17.37 0.66
C ARG A 69 0.02 -16.69 0.77
N PHE A 70 0.64 -16.81 1.94
CA PHE A 70 2.06 -16.53 2.07
C PHE A 70 2.88 -17.65 1.42
N ALA A 71 3.92 -17.27 0.68
CA ALA A 71 4.96 -18.19 0.23
C ALA A 71 6.27 -17.43 -0.05
N VAL A 72 7.40 -18.03 0.33
CA VAL A 72 8.72 -17.61 -0.14
C VAL A 72 8.80 -17.69 -1.67
N PHE A 73 9.66 -16.87 -2.29
CA PHE A 73 9.75 -16.73 -3.75
C PHE A 73 9.84 -18.05 -4.53
N ARG A 74 10.68 -18.99 -4.07
CA ARG A 74 10.85 -20.31 -4.71
C ARG A 74 9.56 -21.15 -4.75
N ARG A 75 8.59 -20.85 -3.89
CA ARG A 75 7.27 -21.51 -3.78
C ARG A 75 6.11 -20.60 -4.16
N SER A 76 6.40 -19.43 -4.76
CA SER A 76 5.34 -18.52 -5.18
C SER A 76 4.43 -19.19 -6.22
N ALA A 77 3.17 -18.77 -6.28
CA ALA A 77 2.17 -19.34 -7.18
C ALA A 77 1.32 -18.22 -7.78
N VAL A 78 0.87 -18.43 -9.03
CA VAL A 78 0.05 -17.47 -9.78
C VAL A 78 -1.07 -18.19 -10.51
N ASN A 79 -2.15 -17.47 -10.83
CA ASN A 79 -3.08 -17.93 -11.85
C ASN A 79 -2.42 -17.80 -13.24
N PRO A 80 -2.16 -18.90 -13.96
CA PRO A 80 -1.48 -18.86 -15.25
C PRO A 80 -2.33 -18.20 -16.34
N ASP A 81 -3.62 -17.97 -16.14
CA ASP A 81 -4.45 -17.24 -17.12
C ASP A 81 -3.96 -15.79 -17.31
N TYR A 82 -3.43 -15.18 -16.25
CA TYR A 82 -3.07 -13.77 -16.21
C TYR A 82 -1.57 -13.49 -16.09
N TRP A 83 -0.82 -14.40 -15.46
CA TRP A 83 0.57 -14.15 -15.08
C TRP A 83 1.50 -15.30 -15.50
N ASP A 84 2.69 -14.94 -15.99
CA ASP A 84 3.83 -15.85 -16.07
C ASP A 84 4.61 -15.77 -14.75
N ARG A 85 4.77 -16.91 -14.07
CA ARG A 85 5.68 -17.00 -12.93
C ARG A 85 7.11 -17.09 -13.45
N THR A 86 7.93 -16.12 -13.05
CA THR A 86 9.36 -16.06 -13.40
C THR A 86 10.20 -16.90 -12.44
N ASP A 87 11.44 -17.25 -12.83
CA ASP A 87 12.31 -18.17 -12.07
C ASP A 87 12.64 -17.67 -10.66
N ASN A 88 12.77 -16.35 -10.50
CA ASN A 88 12.97 -15.73 -9.20
C ASN A 88 11.69 -15.64 -8.37
N GLY A 89 10.55 -16.14 -8.86
CA GLY A 89 9.27 -16.18 -8.16
C GLY A 89 8.31 -15.02 -8.46
N GLY A 90 8.67 -14.12 -9.38
CA GLY A 90 7.90 -12.89 -9.66
C GLY A 90 6.75 -13.12 -10.63
N PHE A 91 5.75 -12.26 -10.58
CA PHE A 91 4.54 -12.40 -11.40
C PHE A 91 4.63 -11.39 -12.54
N ARG A 92 4.83 -11.90 -13.76
CA ARG A 92 4.87 -11.06 -14.96
C ARG A 92 3.53 -11.10 -15.65
N LEU A 93 2.91 -9.95 -15.86
CA LEU A 93 1.65 -9.86 -16.58
C LEU A 93 1.84 -10.41 -18.00
N LYS A 94 0.94 -11.31 -18.41
CA LYS A 94 0.97 -11.88 -19.76
C LYS A 94 0.70 -10.83 -20.82
N ARG A 95 1.35 -10.97 -21.98
CA ARG A 95 1.15 -10.06 -23.10
C ARG A 95 -0.31 -10.08 -23.55
N GLY A 96 -0.93 -8.90 -23.68
CA GLY A 96 -2.31 -8.75 -24.14
C GLY A 96 -3.37 -8.90 -23.05
N VAL A 97 -2.99 -9.32 -21.84
CA VAL A 97 -3.89 -9.34 -20.67
C VAL A 97 -4.03 -7.94 -20.10
N LYS A 98 -5.25 -7.53 -19.76
CA LYS A 98 -5.51 -6.26 -19.08
C LYS A 98 -5.04 -6.32 -17.64
N ALA A 99 -4.27 -5.33 -17.21
CA ALA A 99 -3.78 -5.26 -15.84
C ALA A 99 -4.93 -5.16 -14.81
N SER A 100 -6.02 -4.47 -15.15
CA SER A 100 -7.20 -4.38 -14.27
C SER A 100 -7.77 -5.76 -13.98
N GLU A 101 -7.96 -6.59 -14.99
CA GLU A 101 -8.48 -7.96 -14.85
C GLU A 101 -7.52 -8.85 -14.05
N ALA A 102 -6.23 -8.79 -14.35
CA ALA A 102 -5.20 -9.58 -13.68
C ALA A 102 -5.06 -9.24 -12.19
N ILE A 103 -5.12 -7.95 -11.83
CA ILE A 103 -5.09 -7.50 -10.43
C ILE A 103 -6.41 -7.87 -9.73
N LYS A 104 -7.58 -7.67 -10.35
CA LYS A 104 -8.88 -8.09 -9.80
C LYS A 104 -8.92 -9.59 -9.52
N ASP A 105 -8.32 -10.40 -10.39
CA ASP A 105 -8.26 -11.84 -10.22
C ASP A 105 -7.51 -12.25 -8.94
N ILE A 106 -6.46 -11.52 -8.54
CA ILE A 106 -5.77 -11.77 -7.26
C ILE A 106 -6.73 -11.57 -6.08
N TYR A 107 -7.56 -10.53 -6.11
CA TYR A 107 -8.52 -10.26 -5.03
C TYR A 107 -9.69 -11.25 -5.02
N LYS A 108 -10.13 -11.73 -6.19
CA LYS A 108 -11.29 -12.63 -6.34
C LYS A 108 -10.93 -14.10 -6.16
N ASN A 109 -9.76 -14.50 -6.64
CA ASN A 109 -9.29 -15.87 -6.70
C ASN A 109 -7.95 -16.04 -5.96
N GLY A 110 -7.78 -15.34 -4.84
CA GLY A 110 -6.51 -15.27 -4.11
C GLY A 110 -5.93 -16.64 -3.74
N GLN A 111 -6.76 -17.67 -3.55
CA GLN A 111 -6.33 -19.05 -3.32
C GLN A 111 -5.49 -19.67 -4.45
N LYS A 112 -5.55 -19.12 -5.67
CA LYS A 112 -4.68 -19.50 -6.80
C LYS A 112 -3.28 -18.88 -6.71
N TYR A 113 -3.08 -17.94 -5.79
CA TYR A 113 -1.87 -17.15 -5.67
C TYR A 113 -1.16 -17.42 -4.34
N ALA A 114 0.17 -17.31 -4.36
CA ALA A 114 0.97 -17.31 -3.14
C ALA A 114 2.24 -16.48 -3.35
N THR A 115 2.53 -15.55 -2.43
CA THR A 115 3.72 -14.68 -2.50
C THR A 115 4.16 -14.18 -1.12
N GLU A 116 5.31 -13.53 -1.05
CA GLU A 116 5.85 -12.94 0.17
C GLU A 116 5.27 -11.55 0.48
N CYS A 117 5.58 -11.02 1.66
CA CYS A 117 4.92 -9.84 2.23
C CYS A 117 5.11 -8.53 1.44
N ALA A 118 6.30 -8.24 0.92
CA ALA A 118 6.58 -7.05 0.14
C ALA A 118 5.84 -7.04 -1.21
N THR A 119 5.80 -8.16 -1.94
CA THR A 119 5.02 -8.28 -3.17
C THR A 119 3.53 -8.06 -2.89
N ALA A 120 3.02 -8.57 -1.76
CA ALA A 120 1.65 -8.33 -1.35
C ALA A 120 1.36 -6.85 -1.10
N MET A 121 2.30 -6.08 -0.54
CA MET A 121 2.13 -4.63 -0.40
C MET A 121 2.02 -3.93 -1.77
N VAL A 122 2.82 -4.34 -2.76
CA VAL A 122 2.71 -3.79 -4.13
C VAL A 122 1.34 -4.10 -4.74
N ILE A 123 0.81 -5.30 -4.52
CA ILE A 123 -0.55 -5.66 -4.93
C ILE A 123 -1.60 -4.75 -4.27
N VAL A 124 -1.44 -4.42 -2.97
CA VAL A 124 -2.31 -3.45 -2.29
C VAL A 124 -2.35 -2.11 -3.02
N TYR A 125 -1.20 -1.57 -3.41
CA TYR A 125 -1.15 -0.29 -4.11
C TYR A 125 -1.79 -0.33 -5.50
N TYR A 126 -1.55 -1.38 -6.29
CA TYR A 126 -2.26 -1.55 -7.56
C TYR A 126 -3.77 -1.70 -7.34
N GLY A 127 -4.19 -2.43 -6.31
CA GLY A 127 -5.59 -2.56 -5.93
C GLY A 127 -6.22 -1.23 -5.54
N ALA A 128 -5.52 -0.38 -4.80
CA ALA A 128 -6.01 0.94 -4.42
C ALA A 128 -6.16 1.85 -5.64
N LEU A 129 -5.15 1.89 -6.52
CA LEU A 129 -5.19 2.66 -7.76
C LEU A 129 -6.32 2.22 -8.69
N LEU A 130 -6.57 0.91 -8.77
CA LEU A 130 -7.68 0.37 -9.56
C LEU A 130 -9.06 0.79 -9.03
N ARG A 131 -9.18 1.12 -7.74
CA ARG A 131 -10.41 1.64 -7.14
C ARG A 131 -10.57 3.14 -7.34
N MET A 132 -9.46 3.86 -7.53
CA MET A 132 -9.43 5.30 -7.79
C MET A 132 -9.65 5.66 -9.27
N LEU A 133 -9.43 4.72 -10.19
CA LEU A 133 -9.39 4.99 -11.63
C LEU A 133 -10.41 4.17 -12.42
N PRO A 134 -10.97 4.72 -13.51
CA PRO A 134 -11.59 3.91 -14.55
C PRO A 134 -10.62 2.85 -15.08
N GLU A 135 -11.13 1.66 -15.43
CA GLU A 135 -10.28 0.52 -15.81
C GLU A 135 -9.41 0.81 -17.04
N GLU A 136 -9.95 1.54 -18.01
CA GLU A 136 -9.32 1.92 -19.26
C GLU A 136 -8.11 2.82 -18.99
N THR A 137 -8.26 3.76 -18.06
CA THR A 137 -7.19 4.63 -17.58
C THR A 137 -6.12 3.82 -16.85
N PHE A 138 -6.55 2.93 -15.93
CA PHE A 138 -5.62 2.04 -15.22
C PHE A 138 -4.81 1.17 -16.18
N ASN A 139 -5.47 0.53 -17.16
CA ASN A 139 -4.83 -0.31 -18.17
C ASN A 139 -3.90 0.49 -19.10
N SER A 140 -4.23 1.76 -19.37
CA SER A 140 -3.37 2.64 -20.17
C SER A 140 -2.06 2.98 -19.45
N PHE A 141 -2.09 3.19 -18.13
CA PHE A 141 -0.89 3.43 -17.34
C PHE A 141 -0.08 2.15 -17.12
N PHE A 142 -0.74 1.06 -16.74
CA PHE A 142 -0.08 -0.17 -16.32
C PHE A 142 -0.12 -1.25 -17.41
N ARG A 143 0.38 -0.93 -18.60
CA ARG A 143 0.38 -1.85 -19.77
C ARG A 143 1.24 -3.09 -19.56
N SER A 144 2.19 -3.00 -18.66
CA SER A 144 3.03 -4.10 -18.21
C SER A 144 3.14 -4.02 -16.70
N VAL A 145 2.90 -5.13 -16.02
CA VAL A 145 3.06 -5.23 -14.56
C VAL A 145 4.01 -6.36 -14.24
N TYR A 146 4.94 -6.10 -13.33
CA TYR A 146 5.81 -7.11 -12.76
C TYR A 146 5.76 -7.00 -11.23
N LEU A 147 5.24 -8.03 -10.58
CA LEU A 147 5.11 -8.10 -9.13
C LEU A 147 6.25 -8.94 -8.58
N MET A 148 7.22 -8.27 -7.93
CA MET A 148 8.38 -8.93 -7.32
C MET A 148 9.01 -8.01 -6.28
N ASN A 149 8.56 -8.13 -5.02
CA ASN A 149 9.06 -7.33 -3.91
C ASN A 149 9.09 -5.84 -4.33
N TRP A 150 10.17 -5.11 -4.02
CA TRP A 150 10.39 -3.73 -4.46
C TRP A 150 11.16 -3.62 -5.78
N HIS A 151 11.31 -4.71 -6.54
CA HIS A 151 12.07 -4.71 -7.80
C HIS A 151 11.22 -4.23 -8.98
N ARG A 152 11.79 -3.33 -9.77
CA ARG A 152 11.21 -2.86 -11.04
C ARG A 152 9.76 -2.34 -10.89
N LEU A 153 9.51 -1.63 -9.78
CA LEU A 153 8.25 -0.93 -9.57
C LEU A 153 8.00 0.05 -10.72
N ASP A 154 6.73 0.20 -11.08
CA ASP A 154 6.30 1.24 -11.99
C ASP A 154 6.72 2.62 -11.44
N PRO A 155 7.15 3.57 -12.29
CA PRO A 155 7.51 4.91 -11.85
C PRO A 155 6.46 5.57 -10.96
N LEU A 156 5.16 5.31 -11.14
CA LEU A 156 4.09 5.86 -10.32
C LEU A 156 4.02 5.27 -8.90
N LEU A 157 4.68 4.13 -8.66
CA LEU A 157 4.69 3.42 -7.39
C LEU A 157 6.09 3.32 -6.76
N ARG A 158 7.11 3.93 -7.35
CA ARG A 158 8.50 3.75 -6.93
C ARG A 158 8.73 4.10 -5.47
N GLU A 159 8.11 5.17 -5.01
CA GLU A 159 8.26 5.75 -3.67
C GLU A 159 7.73 4.83 -2.57
N VAL A 160 6.76 3.96 -2.89
CA VAL A 160 6.24 2.98 -1.92
C VAL A 160 7.29 1.94 -1.52
N GLY A 161 8.35 1.77 -2.32
CA GLY A 161 9.45 0.85 -2.04
C GLY A 161 10.45 1.39 -1.01
N THR A 162 10.53 2.71 -0.82
CA THR A 162 11.61 3.37 -0.05
C THR A 162 11.05 4.00 1.22
N PRO A 163 11.18 3.35 2.39
CA PRO A 163 10.75 3.96 3.65
C PRO A 163 11.65 5.14 4.01
N ALA A 164 11.05 6.18 4.57
CA ALA A 164 11.73 7.33 5.13
C ALA A 164 11.22 7.58 6.55
N ARG A 165 11.99 8.33 7.36
CA ARG A 165 11.48 8.81 8.66
C ARG A 165 10.22 9.62 8.42
N ALA A 166 9.22 9.37 9.25
CA ALA A 166 7.94 10.07 9.18
C ALA A 166 7.64 10.69 10.54
N ALA A 167 7.24 11.97 10.54
CA ALA A 167 6.83 12.66 11.76
C ALA A 167 5.57 12.01 12.37
N ASP A 168 4.72 11.44 11.52
CA ASP A 168 3.49 10.76 11.89
C ASP A 168 3.35 9.46 11.11
N ILE A 169 2.75 8.46 11.75
CA ILE A 169 2.32 7.22 11.10
C ILE A 169 0.80 7.25 10.97
N MET A 170 0.30 7.22 9.75
CA MET A 170 -1.11 7.41 9.43
C MET A 170 -1.72 6.18 8.76
N PRO A 171 -3.05 5.98 8.85
CA PRO A 171 -3.74 5.00 8.02
C PRO A 171 -3.36 5.12 6.53
N GLY A 172 -3.10 3.97 5.91
CA GLY A 172 -2.63 3.88 4.53
C GLY A 172 -1.11 3.97 4.34
N ASP A 173 -0.33 4.29 5.39
CA ASP A 173 1.13 4.20 5.32
C ASP A 173 1.58 2.72 5.25
N ARG A 174 2.69 2.46 4.55
CA ARG A 174 3.44 1.20 4.72
C ARG A 174 4.45 1.37 5.83
N GLY A 175 4.25 0.65 6.93
CA GLY A 175 5.20 0.54 8.03
C GLY A 175 6.02 -0.75 7.97
N TYR A 176 6.93 -0.90 8.95
CA TYR A 176 7.73 -2.09 9.09
C TYR A 176 7.95 -2.45 10.56
N PHE A 177 7.69 -3.70 10.93
CA PHE A 177 8.14 -4.27 12.19
C PHE A 177 9.50 -4.94 11.96
N ARG A 178 10.51 -4.57 12.74
CA ARG A 178 11.84 -5.18 12.65
C ARG A 178 11.99 -6.27 13.70
N ASN A 179 12.54 -7.43 13.30
CA ASN A 179 12.97 -8.48 14.20
C ASN A 179 14.52 -8.54 14.24
N PRO A 180 15.17 -7.86 15.19
CA PRO A 180 16.62 -7.66 15.16
C PRO A 180 17.44 -8.91 15.47
N ASP A 181 16.86 -9.89 16.19
CA ASP A 181 17.49 -11.14 16.59
C ASP A 181 16.82 -12.35 15.92
N VAL A 182 16.45 -12.20 14.64
CA VAL A 182 15.85 -13.27 13.82
C VAL A 182 16.72 -14.54 13.83
N ASP A 183 16.05 -15.69 13.80
CA ASP A 183 16.72 -16.98 13.56
C ASP A 183 17.33 -17.02 12.14
N PRO A 184 18.64 -17.27 11.98
CA PRO A 184 19.29 -17.41 10.68
C PRO A 184 18.67 -18.46 9.75
N GLU A 185 17.99 -19.48 10.30
CA GLU A 185 17.32 -20.52 9.52
C GLU A 185 15.96 -20.07 8.96
N THR A 186 15.39 -18.97 9.48
CA THR A 186 14.14 -18.35 9.00
C THR A 186 14.32 -16.87 8.67
N PRO A 187 15.20 -16.52 7.71
CA PRO A 187 15.53 -15.12 7.39
C PRO A 187 14.33 -14.32 6.86
N GLU A 188 13.28 -14.99 6.37
CA GLU A 188 12.02 -14.35 6.00
C GLU A 188 11.28 -13.69 7.17
N LEU A 189 11.60 -14.06 8.42
CA LEU A 189 11.02 -13.49 9.64
C LEU A 189 11.88 -12.39 10.27
N GLN A 190 12.79 -11.80 9.49
CA GLN A 190 13.60 -10.63 9.91
C GLN A 190 12.77 -9.36 10.16
N GLY A 191 11.49 -9.41 9.81
CA GLY A 191 10.51 -8.38 10.09
C GLY A 191 9.25 -8.60 9.26
N GLU A 192 8.36 -7.63 9.30
CA GLU A 192 7.09 -7.68 8.58
C GLU A 192 6.74 -6.32 7.99
N ASN A 193 6.51 -6.30 6.67
CA ASN A 193 5.94 -5.14 5.99
C ASN A 193 4.45 -5.08 6.30
N VAL A 194 3.95 -3.90 6.64
CA VAL A 194 2.53 -3.74 7.00
C VAL A 194 1.89 -2.54 6.34
N ILE A 195 0.59 -2.62 6.08
CA ILE A 195 -0.26 -1.45 5.86
C ILE A 195 -0.90 -1.05 7.19
N VAL A 196 -0.73 0.20 7.58
CA VAL A 196 -1.34 0.78 8.78
C VAL A 196 -2.83 0.96 8.53
N LEU A 197 -3.66 0.39 9.41
CA LEU A 197 -5.11 0.52 9.35
C LEU A 197 -5.62 1.37 10.53
N PRO A 198 -6.85 1.91 10.46
CA PRO A 198 -7.46 2.59 11.59
C PRO A 198 -7.58 1.69 12.82
N ARG A 199 -7.64 2.31 14.01
CA ARG A 199 -7.86 1.64 15.32
C ARG A 199 -6.70 0.75 15.78
N GLY A 200 -5.46 1.11 15.42
CA GLY A 200 -4.25 0.49 15.99
C GLY A 200 -3.98 -0.94 15.51
N VAL A 201 -4.51 -1.31 14.35
CA VAL A 201 -4.27 -2.61 13.72
C VAL A 201 -3.56 -2.42 12.38
N PHE A 202 -2.95 -3.50 11.91
CA PHE A 202 -2.08 -3.52 10.76
C PHE A 202 -2.42 -4.73 9.89
N TYR A 203 -2.32 -4.60 8.58
CA TYR A 203 -2.32 -5.74 7.68
C TYR A 203 -0.87 -6.13 7.37
N GLY A 204 -0.44 -7.30 7.85
CA GLY A 204 0.78 -7.99 7.44
C GLY A 204 0.43 -9.24 6.64
N HIS A 205 1.08 -9.46 5.51
CA HIS A 205 0.71 -10.58 4.64
C HIS A 205 1.35 -11.89 5.13
N GLY A 206 0.50 -12.87 5.44
CA GLY A 206 0.87 -14.10 6.14
C GLY A 206 0.42 -14.11 7.60
N ILE A 207 0.40 -12.94 8.26
CA ILE A 207 -0.15 -12.77 9.62
C ILE A 207 -1.64 -12.43 9.59
N GLY A 208 -2.08 -11.65 8.59
CA GLY A 208 -3.43 -11.11 8.48
C GLY A 208 -3.55 -9.71 9.12
N ILE A 209 -4.77 -9.37 9.56
CA ILE A 209 -5.02 -8.13 10.29
C ILE A 209 -4.80 -8.36 11.78
N ALA A 210 -3.80 -7.68 12.35
CA ALA A 210 -3.36 -7.91 13.71
C ALA A 210 -2.97 -6.60 14.42
N THR A 211 -2.94 -6.65 15.76
CA THR A 211 -2.40 -5.55 16.57
C THR A 211 -0.87 -5.54 16.52
N SER A 212 -0.25 -4.42 16.89
CA SER A 212 1.22 -4.35 17.05
C SER A 212 1.75 -5.41 18.01
N GLY A 213 1.09 -5.61 19.15
CA GLY A 213 1.48 -6.61 20.14
C GLY A 213 1.41 -8.04 19.61
N SER A 214 0.42 -8.35 18.77
CA SER A 214 0.32 -9.67 18.11
C SER A 214 1.45 -9.89 17.11
N ILE A 215 1.76 -8.88 16.28
CA ILE A 215 2.85 -8.97 15.29
C ILE A 215 4.21 -9.10 15.98
N ILE A 216 4.47 -8.28 17.01
CA ILE A 216 5.72 -8.34 17.79
C ILE A 216 5.87 -9.71 18.45
N ARG A 217 4.80 -10.27 19.03
CA ARG A 217 4.82 -11.60 19.63
C ARG A 217 5.18 -12.67 18.61
N PHE A 218 4.50 -12.69 17.46
CA PHE A 218 4.77 -13.63 16.37
C PHE A 218 6.24 -13.57 15.92
N LEU A 219 6.80 -12.37 15.73
CA LEU A 219 8.22 -12.21 15.36
C LEU A 219 9.15 -12.67 16.49
N ASN A 220 8.83 -12.36 17.75
CA ASN A 220 9.65 -12.72 18.91
C ASN A 220 9.71 -14.23 19.17
N GLU A 221 8.65 -14.96 18.83
CA GLU A 221 8.58 -16.42 18.91
C GLU A 221 9.48 -17.13 17.86
N ASN A 222 9.97 -16.39 16.85
CA ASN A 222 10.82 -16.89 15.78
C ASN A 222 12.22 -16.22 15.79
N ARG A 223 12.75 -15.98 16.99
CA ARG A 223 14.10 -15.46 17.20
C ARG A 223 15.06 -16.61 17.48
N ARG A 224 16.35 -16.37 17.21
CA ARG A 224 17.41 -17.32 17.59
C ARG A 224 17.44 -17.60 19.09
N GLU A 225 18.01 -18.73 19.48
CA GLU A 225 18.27 -19.04 20.89
C GLU A 225 19.10 -17.94 21.57
N GLY A 226 18.75 -17.58 22.80
CA GLY A 226 19.44 -16.52 23.55
C GLY A 226 19.14 -15.08 23.08
N ALA A 227 18.11 -14.86 22.25
CA ALA A 227 17.76 -13.52 21.78
C ALA A 227 17.28 -12.57 22.88
N GLU A 228 17.94 -11.42 23.01
CA GLU A 228 17.66 -10.40 24.03
C GLU A 228 16.82 -9.24 23.49
N ARG A 229 16.91 -8.92 22.20
CA ARG A 229 16.25 -7.76 21.60
C ARG A 229 14.88 -8.14 21.06
N SER A 230 13.83 -7.49 21.56
CA SER A 230 12.47 -7.65 21.04
C SER A 230 12.35 -7.05 19.64
N ALA A 231 11.46 -7.63 18.83
CA ALA A 231 10.91 -6.98 17.67
C ALA A 231 10.17 -5.68 18.06
N TYR A 232 10.16 -4.72 17.14
CA TYR A 232 9.58 -3.39 17.36
C TYR A 232 9.11 -2.75 16.05
N PHE A 233 8.18 -1.80 16.15
CA PHE A 233 7.71 -1.02 15.01
C PHE A 233 8.67 0.14 14.72
N MET A 234 9.07 0.31 13.47
CA MET A 234 10.01 1.37 13.08
C MET A 234 9.33 2.74 12.97
N ASP A 235 10.10 3.81 13.20
CA ASP A 235 9.72 5.22 13.04
C ASP A 235 9.75 5.69 11.56
N THR A 236 9.55 4.76 10.63
CA THR A 236 9.64 5.00 9.19
C THR A 236 8.38 4.55 8.48
N ALA A 237 7.96 5.29 7.47
CA ALA A 237 6.87 4.94 6.58
C ALA A 237 7.32 5.08 5.12
N ALA A 238 6.74 4.27 4.24
CA ALA A 238 6.71 4.57 2.82
C ALA A 238 5.29 4.94 2.38
N ARG A 239 5.23 5.87 1.44
CA ARG A 239 3.99 6.46 0.92
C ARG A 239 4.10 6.54 -0.61
N PRO A 240 3.00 6.38 -1.35
CA PRO A 240 2.97 6.82 -2.73
C PRO A 240 3.28 8.31 -2.82
N ASP A 241 3.84 8.76 -3.93
CA ASP A 241 3.88 10.17 -4.25
C ASP A 241 2.47 10.63 -4.67
N PHE A 242 1.68 11.07 -3.68
CA PHE A 242 0.29 11.48 -3.90
C PHE A 242 0.18 12.63 -4.91
N MET A 243 1.14 13.56 -4.92
CA MET A 243 1.11 14.73 -5.81
C MET A 243 1.39 14.32 -7.25
N LYS A 244 2.37 13.44 -7.46
CA LYS A 244 2.67 12.86 -8.77
C LYS A 244 1.49 12.05 -9.31
N LEU A 245 0.84 11.26 -8.46
CA LEU A 245 -0.36 10.50 -8.83
C LEU A 245 -1.51 11.43 -9.22
N TYR A 246 -1.84 12.42 -8.38
CA TYR A 246 -2.87 13.42 -8.68
C TYR A 246 -2.61 14.13 -10.01
N GLY A 247 -1.40 14.66 -10.21
CA GLY A 247 -1.04 15.36 -11.44
C GLY A 247 -1.15 14.48 -12.69
N THR A 248 -0.77 13.20 -12.57
CA THR A 248 -0.90 12.23 -13.67
C THR A 248 -2.36 11.96 -14.03
N PHE A 249 -3.23 11.85 -13.02
CA PHE A 249 -4.63 11.48 -13.23
C PHE A 249 -5.48 12.65 -13.72
N ARG A 250 -5.28 13.86 -13.17
CA ARG A 250 -5.97 15.07 -13.62
C ARG A 250 -5.69 15.38 -15.09
N ASN A 251 -4.42 15.36 -15.49
CA ASN A 251 -4.01 15.62 -16.87
C ASN A 251 -4.62 14.63 -17.88
N THR A 252 -4.92 13.41 -17.44
CA THR A 252 -5.53 12.38 -18.30
C THR A 252 -7.04 12.60 -18.45
N GLY A 253 -7.72 12.99 -17.36
CA GLY A 253 -9.13 13.39 -17.41
C GLY A 253 -9.38 14.60 -18.32
N GLU A 254 -8.53 15.62 -18.22
CA GLU A 254 -8.61 16.82 -19.06
C GLU A 254 -8.40 16.51 -20.55
N ARG A 255 -7.41 15.66 -20.88
CA ARG A 255 -7.16 15.22 -22.26
C ARG A 255 -8.29 14.36 -22.84
N ALA A 256 -8.97 13.56 -22.02
CA ALA A 256 -10.12 12.78 -22.44
C ALA A 256 -11.30 13.71 -22.76
N ALA A 257 -11.59 14.68 -21.88
CA ALA A 257 -12.66 15.66 -22.08
C ALA A 257 -12.44 16.54 -23.33
N ALA A 258 -11.20 16.96 -23.60
CA ALA A 258 -10.84 17.76 -24.78
C ALA A 258 -10.91 17.00 -26.11
N ARG A 259 -10.97 15.65 -26.09
CA ARG A 259 -11.14 14.82 -27.31
C ARG A 259 -12.59 14.46 -27.60
N SER A 260 -13.48 14.65 -26.61
CA SER A 260 -14.91 14.39 -26.72
C SER A 260 -15.76 15.64 -26.99
N ALA A 261 -15.13 16.81 -27.04
CA ALA A 261 -15.71 18.10 -27.42
C ALA A 261 -15.31 18.45 -28.85
#